data_AF-A0A813KPA0-F1
#
_entry.id   AF-A0A813KPA0-F1
#
_cell.length_a   1.000
_cell.length_b   1.000
_cell.length_c   1.000
_cell.angle_alpha   90.00
_cell.angle_beta   90.00
_cell.angle_gamma   90.00
#
_symmetry.space_group_name_H-M   'P 1'
#
loop_
_entity.id
_entity.type
_entity.pdbx_description
1 polymer ?
#
loop_
_entity_poly.entity_id
_entity_poly.type
_entity_poly.pdbx_seq_one_letter_code
_entity_poly.pdbx_strand_id
1 'polypeptide(L)'
;MKVLQIGDLTCKVGGSADENWQLLDRCKKKHWFFHLTDFPSCYVVLECEKEPSREDKYRCAEVCVENSKQKRSKQVKVDATPCANVVKSDEVGECEYKNEKKVEVIVVREVKASPAGGGESSSEDLPGHPQARPRDPTRGGACSVVGEHMTVRKHASLGCALVSLQDVEERNRLLAISEVLVGCVKVKLQPQVDKATGEEVPNDIFAIWGRQVERDTPLPEEDLLRALERLCMVNLAGTEESAAASGPVVESAVVPVFAK
;
A
#
# COMPACT_ATOMS: atom_id res chain seq x y z
N MET A 1 3.87 -23.10 -26.21
CA MET A 1 4.51 -22.70 -24.94
C MET A 1 5.70 -21.83 -25.28
N LYS A 2 5.85 -20.67 -24.62
CA LYS A 2 6.97 -19.73 -24.83
C LYS A 2 7.97 -19.84 -23.68
N VAL A 3 9.26 -19.67 -23.96
CA VAL A 3 10.33 -19.68 -22.96
C VAL A 3 11.07 -18.35 -23.03
N LEU A 4 11.32 -17.74 -21.88
CA LEU A 4 11.97 -16.46 -21.68
C LEU A 4 13.06 -16.59 -20.61
N GLN A 5 14.04 -15.69 -20.63
CA GLN A 5 15.06 -15.58 -19.57
C GLN A 5 14.78 -14.35 -18.71
N ILE A 6 14.74 -14.54 -17.39
CA ILE A 6 14.54 -13.49 -16.39
C ILE A 6 15.76 -13.53 -15.48
N GLY A 7 16.74 -12.66 -15.75
CA GLY A 7 18.07 -12.81 -15.17
C GLY A 7 18.70 -14.13 -15.61
N ASP A 8 19.13 -14.94 -14.65
CA ASP A 8 19.69 -16.28 -14.89
C ASP A 8 18.63 -17.41 -14.77
N LEU A 9 17.35 -17.06 -14.60
CA LEU A 9 16.27 -18.00 -14.39
C LEU A 9 15.44 -18.19 -15.66
N THR A 10 14.96 -19.41 -15.86
CA THR A 10 14.09 -19.76 -16.99
C THR A 10 12.63 -19.52 -16.64
N CYS A 11 11.96 -18.68 -17.43
CA CYS A 11 10.54 -18.37 -17.32
C CYS A 11 9.78 -19.02 -18.47
N LYS A 12 8.69 -19.74 -18.17
CA LYS A 12 7.87 -20.46 -19.15
C LYS A 12 6.45 -19.89 -19.14
N VAL A 13 5.86 -19.72 -20.31
CA VAL A 13 4.53 -19.12 -20.50
C VAL A 13 3.66 -20.07 -21.31
N GLY A 14 2.49 -20.43 -20.78
CA GLY A 14 1.47 -21.18 -21.51
C GLY A 14 0.72 -20.27 -22.49
N GLY A 15 0.55 -20.72 -23.74
CA GLY A 15 -0.17 -19.98 -24.79
C GLY A 15 -1.64 -20.37 -24.93
N SER A 16 -2.08 -21.45 -24.30
CA SER A 16 -3.45 -21.96 -24.31
C SER A 16 -3.81 -22.62 -22.97
N ALA A 17 -5.09 -22.93 -22.76
CA ALA A 17 -5.57 -23.62 -21.56
C ALA A 17 -4.91 -24.99 -21.35
N ASP A 18 -4.73 -25.77 -22.43
CA ASP A 18 -4.02 -27.05 -22.37
C ASP A 18 -2.53 -26.87 -22.04
N GLU A 19 -1.88 -25.87 -22.64
CA GLU A 19 -0.47 -25.59 -22.35
C GLU A 19 -0.27 -25.11 -20.91
N ASN A 20 -1.21 -24.34 -20.37
CA ASN A 20 -1.23 -23.88 -18.98
C ASN A 20 -1.24 -25.09 -18.02
N TRP A 21 -2.13 -26.06 -18.25
CA TRP A 21 -2.17 -27.28 -17.44
C TRP A 21 -0.93 -28.16 -17.61
N GLN A 22 -0.43 -28.32 -18.83
CA GLN A 22 0.83 -29.02 -19.07
C GLN A 22 2.01 -28.34 -18.36
N LEU A 23 1.98 -27.02 -18.23
CA LEU A 23 3.00 -26.27 -17.51
C LEU A 23 2.95 -26.56 -16.01
N LEU A 24 1.76 -26.62 -15.42
CA LEU A 24 1.57 -27.04 -14.02
C LEU A 24 1.99 -28.50 -13.79
N ASP A 25 1.72 -29.41 -14.74
CA ASP A 25 2.10 -30.82 -14.59
C ASP A 25 3.62 -31.03 -14.65
N ARG A 26 4.33 -30.17 -15.38
CA ARG A 26 5.80 -30.25 -15.55
C ARG A 26 6.57 -29.43 -14.52
N CYS A 27 5.92 -28.51 -13.81
CA CYS A 27 6.61 -27.64 -12.87
C CYS A 27 7.02 -28.40 -11.60
N LYS A 28 8.14 -27.98 -10.98
CA LYS A 28 8.50 -28.48 -9.65
C LYS A 28 7.73 -27.67 -8.60
N LYS A 29 7.40 -28.31 -7.48
CA LYS A 29 6.74 -27.68 -6.32
C LYS A 29 7.42 -26.39 -5.83
N LYS A 30 8.73 -26.27 -6.02
CA LYS A 30 9.56 -25.10 -5.63
C LYS A 30 9.55 -23.95 -6.63
N HIS A 31 9.08 -24.17 -7.86
CA HIS A 31 8.95 -23.13 -8.87
C HIS A 31 7.86 -22.13 -8.48
N TRP A 32 7.88 -20.96 -9.09
CA TRP A 32 6.90 -19.91 -8.84
C TRP A 32 5.90 -19.81 -9.98
N PHE A 33 4.64 -19.62 -9.63
CA PHE A 33 3.49 -19.51 -10.52
C PHE A 33 2.95 -18.08 -10.49
N PHE A 34 2.57 -17.56 -11.65
CA PHE A 34 1.95 -16.25 -11.79
C PHE A 34 0.72 -16.29 -12.72
N HIS A 35 -0.33 -15.60 -12.30
CA HIS A 35 -1.59 -15.44 -13.02
C HIS A 35 -2.26 -14.10 -12.62
N LEU A 36 -3.06 -13.49 -13.49
CA LEU A 36 -3.79 -12.26 -13.11
C LEU A 36 -4.84 -12.56 -12.04
N THR A 37 -4.96 -11.68 -11.04
CA THR A 37 -5.88 -11.90 -9.91
C THR A 37 -7.35 -11.91 -10.34
N ASP A 38 -7.75 -10.90 -11.13
CA ASP A 38 -9.16 -10.62 -11.42
C ASP A 38 -9.58 -11.01 -12.85
N PHE A 39 -8.65 -11.53 -13.66
CA PHE A 39 -8.85 -11.72 -15.10
C PHE A 39 -8.25 -13.03 -15.60
N PRO A 40 -8.83 -13.63 -16.65
CA PRO A 40 -8.21 -14.78 -17.30
C PRO A 40 -6.90 -14.39 -17.98
N SER A 41 -5.83 -15.14 -17.72
CA SER A 41 -4.52 -14.93 -18.36
C SER A 41 -3.79 -16.24 -18.64
N CYS A 42 -2.66 -16.13 -19.35
CA CYS A 42 -1.71 -17.22 -19.45
C CYS A 42 -1.13 -17.58 -18.07
N TYR A 43 -0.70 -18.83 -17.93
CA TYR A 43 0.11 -19.25 -16.78
C TYR A 43 1.57 -18.93 -17.07
N VAL A 44 2.22 -18.30 -16.11
CA VAL A 44 3.65 -18.03 -16.14
C VAL A 44 4.29 -18.83 -15.01
N VAL A 45 5.33 -19.60 -15.31
CA VAL A 45 6.09 -20.37 -14.32
C VAL A 45 7.56 -20.01 -14.39
N LEU A 46 8.11 -19.55 -13.27
CA LEU A 46 9.54 -19.28 -13.09
C LEU A 46 10.22 -20.50 -12.48
N GLU A 47 11.17 -21.08 -13.21
CA GLU A 47 11.96 -22.20 -12.74
C GLU A 47 13.08 -21.71 -11.82
N CYS A 48 12.97 -22.04 -10.54
CA CYS A 48 13.96 -21.65 -9.54
C CYS A 48 14.18 -22.76 -8.51
N GLU A 49 15.37 -22.77 -7.90
CA GLU A 49 15.70 -23.70 -6.83
C GLU A 49 15.50 -23.12 -5.44
N LYS A 50 15.59 -21.79 -5.35
CA LYS A 50 15.45 -20.98 -4.14
C LYS A 50 14.36 -19.94 -4.39
N GLU A 51 14.00 -19.20 -3.34
CA GLU A 51 13.06 -18.10 -3.47
C GLU A 51 13.62 -17.03 -4.44
N PRO A 52 12.88 -16.67 -5.50
CA PRO A 52 13.31 -15.67 -6.47
C PRO A 52 13.29 -14.28 -5.84
N SER A 53 14.12 -13.39 -6.37
CA SER A 53 14.15 -12.00 -5.90
C SER A 53 12.84 -11.28 -6.22
N ARG A 54 12.58 -10.17 -5.53
CA ARG A 54 11.40 -9.32 -5.81
C ARG A 54 11.41 -8.80 -7.25
N GLU A 55 12.59 -8.53 -7.80
CA GLU A 55 12.76 -8.08 -9.19
C GLU A 55 12.38 -9.18 -10.18
N ASP A 56 12.84 -10.41 -9.98
CA ASP A 56 12.49 -11.54 -10.86
C ASP A 56 10.99 -11.83 -10.85
N LYS A 57 10.36 -11.78 -9.66
CA LYS A 57 8.91 -11.91 -9.51
C LYS A 57 8.18 -10.80 -10.26
N TYR A 58 8.65 -9.56 -10.15
CA TYR A 58 8.05 -8.42 -10.84
C TYR A 58 8.14 -8.56 -12.36
N ARG A 59 9.30 -8.95 -12.90
CA ARG A 59 9.48 -9.21 -14.34
C ARG A 59 8.58 -10.34 -14.84
N CYS A 60 8.35 -11.38 -14.04
CA CYS A 60 7.39 -12.44 -14.40
C CYS A 60 5.94 -11.93 -14.40
N ALA A 61 5.60 -11.04 -13.47
CA ALA A 61 4.31 -10.38 -13.44
C ALA A 61 4.08 -9.51 -14.68
N GLU A 62 5.10 -8.76 -15.12
CA GLU A 62 5.06 -8.00 -16.39
C GLU A 62 4.79 -8.92 -17.59
N VAL A 63 5.51 -10.05 -17.68
CA VAL A 63 5.27 -11.05 -18.73
C VAL A 63 3.81 -11.54 -18.71
N CYS A 64 3.23 -11.78 -17.53
CA CYS A 64 1.84 -12.19 -17.41
C CYS A 64 0.88 -11.12 -17.97
N VAL A 65 1.12 -9.85 -17.63
CA VAL A 65 0.33 -8.72 -18.12
C VAL A 65 0.47 -8.52 -19.63
N GLU A 66 1.69 -8.54 -20.16
CA GLU A 66 1.99 -8.35 -21.59
C GLU A 66 1.30 -9.39 -22.49
N ASN A 67 1.18 -10.63 -22.00
CA ASN A 67 0.57 -11.75 -22.71
C ASN A 67 -0.94 -11.88 -22.42
N SER A 68 -1.53 -10.88 -21.77
CA SER A 68 -2.96 -10.85 -21.44
C SER A 68 -3.73 -9.79 -22.25
N LYS A 69 -5.06 -9.79 -22.09
CA LYS A 69 -5.93 -8.71 -22.58
C LYS A 69 -5.74 -7.40 -21.80
N GLN A 70 -5.11 -7.45 -20.63
CA GLN A 70 -4.91 -6.31 -19.72
C GLN A 70 -3.59 -5.56 -19.95
N LYS A 71 -2.87 -5.84 -21.04
CA LYS A 71 -1.57 -5.21 -21.36
C LYS A 71 -1.59 -3.67 -21.51
N ARG A 72 -2.77 -3.05 -21.61
CA ARG A 72 -2.95 -1.59 -21.70
C ARG A 72 -3.60 -0.99 -20.45
N SER A 73 -3.82 -1.82 -19.44
CA SER A 73 -4.45 -1.40 -18.19
C SER A 73 -3.40 -0.71 -17.32
N LYS A 74 -3.74 0.45 -16.77
CA LYS A 74 -2.80 1.31 -16.01
C LYS A 74 -2.23 0.62 -14.78
N GLN A 75 -3.00 -0.29 -14.20
CA GLN A 75 -2.66 -1.03 -13.00
C GLN A 75 -3.30 -2.41 -13.10
N VAL A 76 -2.50 -3.47 -12.99
CA VAL A 76 -2.98 -4.86 -13.03
C VAL A 76 -2.39 -5.61 -11.85
N LYS A 77 -3.24 -6.37 -11.16
CA LYS A 77 -2.84 -7.25 -10.06
C LYS A 77 -2.51 -8.63 -10.60
N VAL A 78 -1.38 -9.16 -10.15
CA VAL A 78 -0.87 -10.47 -10.51
C VAL A 78 -0.63 -11.25 -9.23
N ASP A 79 -1.26 -12.42 -9.15
CA ASP A 79 -1.04 -13.38 -8.08
C ASP A 79 0.26 -14.12 -8.34
N ALA A 80 1.15 -14.14 -7.35
CA ALA A 80 2.42 -14.84 -7.36
C ALA A 80 2.46 -15.83 -6.19
N THR A 81 2.69 -17.11 -6.46
CA THR A 81 2.74 -18.12 -5.40
C THR A 81 3.61 -19.31 -5.79
N PRO A 82 4.19 -20.07 -4.84
CA PRO A 82 4.86 -21.32 -5.18
C PRO A 82 3.89 -22.30 -5.86
N CYS A 83 4.35 -23.02 -6.89
CA CYS A 83 3.55 -24.00 -7.62
C CYS A 83 2.97 -25.09 -6.71
N ALA A 84 3.62 -25.40 -5.57
CA ALA A 84 3.08 -26.30 -4.56
C ALA A 84 1.71 -25.87 -4.01
N ASN A 85 1.39 -24.57 -4.06
CA ASN A 85 0.16 -23.96 -3.57
C ASN A 85 -0.96 -23.92 -4.61
N VAL A 86 -0.70 -24.33 -5.85
CA VAL A 86 -1.67 -24.33 -6.95
C VAL A 86 -2.22 -25.73 -7.15
N VAL A 87 -3.52 -25.85 -7.40
CA VAL A 87 -4.19 -27.08 -7.87
C VAL A 87 -4.96 -26.79 -9.14
N LYS A 88 -5.08 -27.78 -10.01
CA LYS A 88 -5.98 -27.69 -11.17
C LYS A 88 -7.43 -27.82 -10.68
N SER A 89 -8.32 -27.02 -11.25
CA SER A 89 -9.78 -27.14 -11.06
C SER A 89 -10.32 -28.28 -11.95
N ASP A 90 -11.64 -28.45 -11.97
CA ASP A 90 -12.35 -29.37 -12.87
C ASP A 90 -12.36 -28.86 -14.32
N GLU A 91 -12.32 -27.54 -14.53
CA GLU A 91 -12.32 -26.93 -15.87
C GLU A 91 -10.91 -26.69 -16.43
N VAL A 92 -10.70 -27.08 -17.69
CA VAL A 92 -9.39 -26.97 -18.36
C VAL A 92 -8.95 -25.51 -18.45
N GLY A 93 -7.78 -25.21 -17.89
CA GLY A 93 -7.22 -23.86 -17.83
C GLY A 93 -7.59 -23.09 -16.57
N GLU A 94 -8.41 -23.65 -15.68
CA GLU A 94 -8.70 -23.08 -14.36
C GLU A 94 -7.81 -23.72 -13.28
N CYS A 95 -7.48 -22.94 -12.26
CA CYS A 95 -6.72 -23.37 -11.09
C CYS A 95 -7.26 -22.73 -9.82
N GLU A 96 -7.05 -23.40 -8.69
CA GLU A 96 -7.37 -22.90 -7.36
C GLU A 96 -6.11 -22.83 -6.48
N TYR A 97 -6.17 -22.01 -5.44
CA TYR A 97 -5.09 -21.89 -4.46
C TYR A 97 -5.41 -22.68 -3.19
N LYS A 98 -4.49 -23.56 -2.76
CA LYS A 98 -4.64 -24.32 -1.51
C LYS A 98 -4.67 -23.41 -0.27
N ASN A 99 -3.95 -22.28 -0.33
CA ASN A 99 -3.88 -21.32 0.75
C ASN A 99 -3.67 -19.91 0.19
N GLU A 100 -4.72 -19.09 0.26
CA GLU A 100 -4.68 -17.68 -0.20
C GLU A 100 -3.64 -16.84 0.54
N LYS A 101 -3.29 -17.18 1.79
CA LYS A 101 -2.27 -16.44 2.56
C LYS A 101 -0.85 -16.61 2.02
N LYS A 102 -0.63 -17.59 1.12
CA LYS A 102 0.65 -17.82 0.43
C LYS A 102 0.69 -17.18 -0.96
N VAL A 103 -0.35 -16.44 -1.33
CA VAL A 103 -0.42 -15.71 -2.59
C VAL A 103 0.04 -14.28 -2.33
N GLU A 104 1.12 -13.89 -2.99
CA GLU A 104 1.64 -12.53 -3.01
C GLU A 104 0.98 -11.79 -4.17
N VAL A 105 0.37 -10.63 -3.92
CA VAL A 105 -0.25 -9.82 -4.98
C VAL A 105 0.74 -8.75 -5.43
N ILE A 106 1.19 -8.85 -6.67
CA ILE A 106 2.10 -7.90 -7.31
C ILE A 106 1.28 -6.96 -8.19
N VAL A 107 1.47 -5.65 -7.98
CA VAL A 107 0.80 -4.62 -8.76
C VAL A 107 1.74 -4.12 -9.86
N VAL A 108 1.46 -4.47 -11.11
CA VAL A 108 2.22 -4.01 -12.27
C VAL A 108 1.59 -2.71 -12.78
N ARG A 109 2.40 -1.67 -12.92
CA ARG A 109 1.99 -0.36 -13.44
C ARG A 109 2.60 -0.16 -14.83
N GLU A 110 1.85 0.46 -15.74
CA GLU A 110 2.41 0.88 -17.02
C GLU A 110 3.47 1.95 -16.76
N VAL A 111 4.73 1.61 -17.01
CA VAL A 111 5.80 2.60 -17.02
C VAL A 111 5.57 3.43 -18.27
N LYS A 112 4.96 4.61 -18.12
CA LYS A 112 4.99 5.61 -19.20
C LYS A 112 6.45 5.80 -19.55
N ALA A 113 6.79 5.60 -20.83
CA ALA A 113 8.10 5.94 -21.36
C ALA A 113 8.32 7.45 -21.17
N SER A 114 8.88 7.83 -20.02
CA SER A 114 9.51 9.12 -19.82
C SER A 114 10.88 9.07 -20.49
N PRO A 115 11.27 10.08 -21.26
CA PRO A 115 12.55 10.08 -21.94
C PRO A 115 13.68 10.20 -20.92
N ALA A 116 14.69 9.34 -21.10
CA ALA A 116 16.10 9.49 -20.72
C ALA A 116 16.42 10.38 -19.48
N GLY A 117 16.76 9.72 -18.37
CA GLY A 117 17.51 10.31 -17.27
C GLY A 117 18.54 9.31 -16.80
N GLY A 118 19.75 9.41 -17.34
CA GLY A 118 20.90 8.59 -16.93
C GLY A 118 21.36 8.95 -15.51
N GLY A 119 21.94 7.97 -14.84
CA GLY A 119 22.48 8.12 -13.50
C GLY A 119 23.06 6.81 -12.99
N GLU A 120 24.19 6.40 -13.55
CA GLU A 120 25.14 5.52 -12.88
C GLU A 120 25.66 6.22 -11.61
N SER A 121 25.61 5.54 -10.46
CA SER A 121 26.72 5.65 -9.50
C SER A 121 26.84 4.38 -8.66
N SER A 122 28.04 3.82 -8.82
CA SER A 122 28.74 2.72 -8.19
C SER A 122 28.92 2.81 -6.67
N SER A 123 29.03 1.61 -6.06
CA SER A 123 29.89 1.19 -4.92
C SER A 123 29.75 1.92 -3.56
N GLU A 124 29.83 1.29 -2.39
CA GLU A 124 30.85 0.36 -1.89
C GLU A 124 30.34 -0.55 -0.74
N ASP A 125 30.99 -1.70 -0.63
CA ASP A 125 30.95 -2.68 0.46
C ASP A 125 31.47 -2.12 1.80
N LEU A 126 30.77 -2.41 2.91
CA LEU A 126 31.39 -2.51 4.25
C LEU A 126 30.75 -3.63 5.09
N PRO A 127 31.55 -4.44 5.83
CA PRO A 127 31.04 -5.57 6.60
C PRO A 127 30.83 -5.25 8.10
N GLY A 128 29.71 -5.74 8.64
CA GLY A 128 29.62 -6.36 9.96
C GLY A 128 29.21 -5.52 11.17
N HIS A 129 27.94 -5.65 11.62
CA HIS A 129 27.60 -5.92 13.03
C HIS A 129 26.14 -6.43 13.16
N PRO A 130 25.84 -7.33 14.13
CA PRO A 130 24.55 -7.99 14.24
C PRO A 130 23.55 -7.10 15.00
N GLN A 131 22.45 -6.70 14.34
CA GLN A 131 21.31 -6.09 15.03
C GLN A 131 20.06 -6.95 14.87
N ALA A 132 19.34 -7.08 15.99
CA ALA A 132 18.15 -7.88 16.16
C ALA A 132 17.08 -7.55 15.12
N ARG A 133 16.48 -8.59 14.52
CA ARG A 133 15.42 -8.46 13.52
C ARG A 133 14.15 -7.88 14.17
N PRO A 134 13.58 -6.77 13.67
CA PRO A 134 12.21 -6.41 14.00
C PRO A 134 11.25 -7.45 13.40
N ARG A 135 10.20 -7.80 14.15
CA ARG A 135 9.11 -8.67 13.68
C ARG A 135 8.43 -8.03 12.46
N ASP A 136 8.44 -8.76 11.36
CA ASP A 136 7.82 -8.42 10.09
C ASP A 136 6.28 -8.40 10.19
N PRO A 137 5.60 -7.27 9.92
CA PRO A 137 4.15 -7.15 9.95
C PRO A 137 3.50 -7.46 8.59
N THR A 138 4.06 -8.36 7.78
CA THR A 138 3.46 -8.83 6.52
C THR A 138 2.32 -9.83 6.77
N ARG A 139 1.16 -9.32 7.18
CA ARG A 139 -0.13 -10.00 7.06
C ARG A 139 -1.17 -9.05 6.48
N GLY A 140 -1.49 -9.25 5.20
CA GLY A 140 -2.60 -8.60 4.49
C GLY A 140 -2.21 -7.26 3.88
N GLY A 141 -2.03 -7.23 2.55
CA GLY A 141 -1.53 -6.08 1.81
C GLY A 141 -2.35 -4.82 2.03
N ALA A 142 -1.87 -3.97 2.93
CA ALA A 142 -2.22 -2.57 2.97
C ALA A 142 -1.32 -1.85 1.97
N CYS A 143 -1.91 -1.17 0.97
CA CYS A 143 -1.13 -0.26 0.14
C CYS A 143 -0.71 0.92 1.01
N SER A 144 0.59 1.22 0.99
CA SER A 144 1.17 2.29 1.80
C SER A 144 1.76 3.38 0.92
N VAL A 145 1.44 4.63 1.23
CA VAL A 145 2.07 5.80 0.62
C VAL A 145 2.76 6.59 1.72
N VAL A 146 4.00 7.00 1.45
CA VAL A 146 4.81 7.80 2.36
C VAL A 146 4.84 9.23 1.82
N GLY A 147 4.44 10.19 2.66
CA GLY A 147 4.57 11.62 2.41
C GLY A 147 5.73 12.23 3.18
N GLU A 148 5.74 13.55 3.23
CA GLU A 148 6.82 14.31 3.87
C GLU A 148 6.77 14.21 5.40
N HIS A 149 5.57 14.31 5.96
CA HIS A 149 5.35 14.35 7.42
C HIS A 149 4.59 13.13 7.96
N MET A 150 4.03 12.31 7.09
CA MET A 150 3.19 11.18 7.50
C MET A 150 3.23 10.02 6.50
N THR A 151 2.80 8.84 6.97
CA THR A 151 2.62 7.65 6.16
C THR A 151 1.18 7.16 6.27
N VAL A 152 0.57 6.83 5.14
CA VAL A 152 -0.80 6.29 5.07
C VAL A 152 -0.73 4.83 4.67
N ARG A 153 -1.32 3.93 5.46
CA ARG A 153 -1.49 2.50 5.14
C ARG A 153 -2.97 2.17 5.04
N LYS A 154 -3.46 1.93 3.82
CA LYS A 154 -4.87 1.70 3.55
C LYS A 154 -5.23 0.23 3.53
N HIS A 155 -6.35 -0.11 4.19
CA HIS A 155 -7.02 -1.40 4.07
C HIS A 155 -8.21 -1.26 3.12
N ALA A 156 -7.96 -1.40 1.83
CA ALA A 156 -8.98 -1.18 0.78
C ALA A 156 -10.21 -2.10 0.89
N SER A 157 -10.12 -3.25 1.57
CA SER A 157 -11.28 -4.12 1.81
C SER A 157 -12.23 -3.61 2.90
N LEU A 158 -11.77 -2.71 3.78
CA LEU A 158 -12.50 -2.23 4.95
C LEU A 158 -12.96 -0.78 4.84
N GLY A 159 -12.39 0.00 3.92
CA GLY A 159 -12.62 1.45 3.84
C GLY A 159 -12.07 2.18 5.06
N CYS A 160 -10.85 1.82 5.45
CA CYS A 160 -10.11 2.50 6.51
C CYS A 160 -8.61 2.54 6.20
N ALA A 161 -7.89 3.43 6.89
CA ALA A 161 -6.45 3.54 6.82
C ALA A 161 -5.85 3.86 8.19
N LEU A 162 -4.63 3.39 8.41
CA LEU A 162 -3.78 3.84 9.50
C LEU A 162 -2.88 4.96 8.99
N VAL A 163 -2.88 6.10 9.66
CA VAL A 163 -2.05 7.25 9.34
C VAL A 163 -1.05 7.44 10.47
N SER A 164 0.24 7.27 10.19
CA SER A 164 1.32 7.48 11.15
C SER A 164 2.00 8.81 10.87
N LEU A 165 2.02 9.68 11.86
CA LEU A 165 2.65 11.00 11.80
C LEU A 165 4.04 10.97 12.45
N GLN A 166 4.90 11.89 12.05
CA GLN A 166 6.20 12.08 12.70
C GLN A 166 6.08 12.86 14.02
N ASP A 167 5.09 13.74 14.12
CA ASP A 167 4.87 14.62 15.27
C ASP A 167 3.50 14.40 15.93
N VAL A 168 3.51 14.32 17.27
CA VAL A 168 2.33 14.20 18.13
C VAL A 168 1.46 15.46 18.05
N GLU A 169 2.05 16.64 17.86
CA GLU A 169 1.28 17.88 17.78
C GLU A 169 0.45 17.94 16.50
N GLU A 170 1.03 17.54 15.37
CA GLU A 170 0.31 17.39 14.10
C GLU A 170 -0.84 16.40 14.23
N ARG A 171 -0.59 15.28 14.91
CA ARG A 171 -1.61 14.27 15.23
C ARG A 171 -2.78 14.91 15.97
N ASN A 172 -2.52 15.65 17.03
CA ASN A 172 -3.55 16.29 17.85
C ASN A 172 -4.34 17.36 17.07
N ARG A 173 -3.66 18.15 16.23
CA ARG A 173 -4.31 19.14 15.36
C ARG A 173 -5.28 18.47 14.38
N LEU A 174 -4.88 17.37 13.75
CA LEU A 174 -5.77 16.62 12.85
C LEU A 174 -6.96 15.99 13.59
N LEU A 175 -6.75 15.44 14.78
CA LEU A 175 -7.82 14.87 15.58
C LEU A 175 -8.86 15.91 16.03
N ALA A 176 -8.45 17.17 16.24
CA ALA A 176 -9.38 18.25 16.57
C ALA A 176 -10.42 18.53 15.47
N ILE A 177 -10.08 18.23 14.20
CA ILE A 177 -10.99 18.39 13.05
C ILE A 177 -12.06 17.29 13.05
N SER A 178 -11.74 16.10 13.58
CA SER A 178 -12.58 14.89 13.70
C SER A 178 -13.08 14.26 12.37
N GLU A 179 -13.34 15.05 11.34
CA GLU A 179 -13.82 14.60 10.03
C GLU A 179 -13.26 15.48 8.89
N VAL A 180 -12.77 14.85 7.82
CA VAL A 180 -12.23 15.52 6.64
C VAL A 180 -12.96 15.05 5.39
N LEU A 181 -13.16 15.96 4.43
CA LEU A 181 -13.68 15.63 3.11
C LEU A 181 -12.53 15.45 2.13
N VAL A 182 -12.37 14.25 1.58
CA VAL A 182 -11.35 13.94 0.56
C VAL A 182 -12.06 13.66 -0.76
N GLY A 183 -11.99 14.62 -1.68
CA GLY A 183 -12.81 14.60 -2.89
C GLY A 183 -14.30 14.69 -2.53
N CYS A 184 -15.03 13.60 -2.71
CA CYS A 184 -16.44 13.47 -2.30
C CYS A 184 -16.67 12.46 -1.16
N VAL A 185 -15.59 11.91 -0.60
CA VAL A 185 -15.64 10.91 0.48
C VAL A 185 -15.43 11.59 1.82
N LYS A 186 -16.36 11.37 2.75
CA LYS A 186 -16.26 11.83 4.13
C LYS A 186 -15.44 10.83 4.95
N VAL A 187 -14.32 11.27 5.50
CA VAL A 187 -13.38 10.46 6.27
C VAL A 187 -13.42 10.92 7.73
N LYS A 188 -13.75 10.01 8.64
CA LYS A 188 -13.70 10.23 10.08
C LYS A 188 -12.31 9.89 10.62
N LEU A 189 -11.76 10.76 11.44
CA LEU A 189 -10.46 10.60 12.08
C LEU A 189 -10.66 10.25 13.56
N GLN A 190 -9.99 9.21 14.03
CA GLN A 190 -10.04 8.76 15.42
C GLN A 190 -8.64 8.47 15.95
N PRO A 191 -8.38 8.61 17.26
CA PRO A 191 -7.14 8.15 17.84
C PRO A 191 -6.96 6.66 17.57
N GLN A 192 -5.75 6.25 17.18
CA GLN A 192 -5.43 4.84 17.12
C GLN A 192 -5.20 4.29 18.53
N VAL A 193 -5.84 3.18 18.85
CA VAL A 193 -5.70 2.50 20.15
C VAL A 193 -5.00 1.16 19.96
N ASP A 194 -3.96 0.90 20.75
CA ASP A 194 -3.30 -0.39 20.77
C ASP A 194 -4.25 -1.45 21.36
N LYS A 195 -4.44 -2.55 20.64
CA LYS A 195 -5.39 -3.61 21.03
C LYS A 195 -4.95 -4.41 22.25
N ALA A 196 -3.66 -4.43 22.56
CA ALA A 196 -3.10 -5.17 23.68
C ALA A 196 -3.14 -4.36 24.97
N THR A 197 -2.79 -3.07 24.90
CA THR A 197 -2.73 -2.20 26.10
C THR A 197 -4.02 -1.40 26.31
N GLY A 198 -4.79 -1.16 25.26
CA GLY A 198 -5.94 -0.26 25.30
C GLY A 198 -5.56 1.22 25.34
N GLU A 199 -4.28 1.54 25.19
CA GLU A 199 -3.76 2.91 25.23
C GLU A 199 -3.72 3.52 23.83
N GLU A 200 -3.85 4.86 23.76
CA GLU A 200 -3.68 5.58 22.50
C GLU A 200 -2.24 5.52 22.02
N VAL A 201 -2.06 5.26 20.73
CA VAL A 201 -0.77 5.34 20.06
C VAL A 201 -0.50 6.81 19.72
N PRO A 202 0.55 7.44 20.29
CA PRO A 202 0.69 8.89 20.26
C PRO A 202 0.78 9.53 18.87
N ASN A 203 1.26 8.77 17.89
CA ASN A 203 1.56 9.25 16.53
C ASN A 203 0.59 8.73 15.47
N ASP A 204 -0.36 7.87 15.84
CA ASP A 204 -1.19 7.19 14.88
C ASP A 204 -2.64 7.70 14.94
N ILE A 205 -3.22 7.89 13.75
CA ILE A 205 -4.63 8.20 13.53
C ILE A 205 -5.25 7.05 12.75
N PHE A 206 -6.45 6.67 13.17
CA PHE A 206 -7.29 5.74 12.44
C PHE A 206 -8.31 6.52 11.60
N ALA A 207 -8.18 6.43 10.28
CA ALA A 207 -9.05 7.08 9.30
C ALA A 207 -10.10 6.10 8.77
N ILE A 208 -11.38 6.46 8.82
CA ILE A 208 -12.51 5.57 8.47
C ILE A 208 -13.49 6.28 7.53
N TRP A 209 -13.85 5.64 6.42
CA TRP A 209 -14.94 6.07 5.53
C TRP A 209 -15.93 4.93 5.21
N GLY A 210 -15.56 3.69 5.52
CA GLY A 210 -16.45 2.53 5.48
C GLY A 210 -16.37 1.73 4.18
N ARG A 211 -16.51 0.40 4.33
CA ARG A 211 -16.40 -0.58 3.24
C ARG A 211 -17.35 -0.31 2.07
N GLN A 212 -18.57 0.13 2.36
CA GLN A 212 -19.56 0.43 1.33
C GLN A 212 -19.11 1.60 0.46
N VAL A 213 -18.66 2.69 1.10
CA VAL A 213 -18.15 3.88 0.42
C VAL A 213 -16.89 3.55 -0.37
N GLU A 214 -15.97 2.77 0.19
CA GLU A 214 -14.77 2.32 -0.53
C GLU A 214 -15.07 1.46 -1.76
N ARG A 215 -16.15 0.67 -1.72
CA ARG A 215 -16.57 -0.14 -2.87
C ARG A 215 -17.17 0.72 -3.98
N ASP A 216 -18.03 1.68 -3.62
CA ASP A 216 -18.77 2.49 -4.57
C ASP A 216 -17.91 3.65 -5.11
N THR A 217 -17.07 4.24 -4.26
CA THR A 217 -16.17 5.34 -4.54
C THR A 217 -14.81 5.09 -3.87
N PRO A 218 -13.93 4.29 -4.49
CA PRO A 218 -12.62 3.97 -3.92
C PRO A 218 -11.81 5.23 -3.65
N LEU A 219 -11.28 5.38 -2.43
CA LEU A 219 -10.49 6.54 -2.03
C LEU A 219 -8.99 6.26 -2.22
N PRO A 220 -8.28 6.89 -3.18
CA PRO A 220 -6.85 6.67 -3.36
C PRO A 220 -6.05 7.10 -2.13
N GLU A 221 -5.02 6.34 -1.80
CA GLU A 221 -4.12 6.59 -0.69
C GLU A 221 -3.40 7.94 -0.85
N GLU A 222 -3.00 8.26 -2.07
CA GLU A 222 -2.34 9.52 -2.42
C GLU A 222 -3.27 10.74 -2.25
N ASP A 223 -4.58 10.56 -2.40
CA ASP A 223 -5.56 11.64 -2.19
C ASP A 223 -5.80 11.89 -0.71
N LEU A 224 -5.88 10.80 0.08
CA LEU A 224 -5.97 10.89 1.53
C LEU A 224 -4.71 11.56 2.12
N LEU A 225 -3.52 11.13 1.68
CA LEU A 225 -2.26 11.74 2.10
C LEU A 225 -2.23 13.24 1.79
N ARG A 226 -2.48 13.63 0.53
CA ARG A 226 -2.46 15.03 0.10
C ARG A 226 -3.47 15.91 0.84
N ALA A 227 -4.63 15.36 1.18
CA ALA A 227 -5.64 16.09 1.95
C ALA A 227 -5.18 16.35 3.39
N LEU A 228 -4.61 15.33 4.05
CA LEU A 228 -4.13 15.45 5.43
C LEU A 228 -2.89 16.34 5.55
N GLU A 229 -1.92 16.20 4.64
CA GLU A 229 -0.74 17.09 4.61
C GLU A 229 -1.14 18.55 4.43
N ARG A 230 -2.11 18.83 3.56
CA ARG A 230 -2.64 20.18 3.39
C ARG A 230 -3.25 20.73 4.68
N LEU A 231 -3.95 19.91 5.45
CA LEU A 231 -4.51 20.33 6.73
C LEU A 231 -3.42 20.61 7.77
N CYS A 232 -2.33 19.84 7.77
CA CYS A 232 -1.17 20.15 8.60
C CYS A 232 -0.56 21.50 8.23
N MET A 233 -0.36 21.78 6.94
CA MET A 233 0.22 23.06 6.47
C MET A 233 -0.63 24.28 6.81
N VAL A 234 -1.95 24.21 6.58
CA VAL A 234 -2.86 25.34 6.84
C VAL A 234 -2.91 25.67 8.33
N ASN A 235 -2.88 24.65 9.19
CA ASN A 235 -2.90 24.85 10.64
C ASN A 235 -1.56 25.34 11.20
N LEU A 236 -0.43 25.08 10.53
CA LEU A 236 0.87 25.65 10.90
C LEU A 236 0.91 27.17 10.64
N ALA A 237 0.39 27.62 9.50
CA ALA A 237 0.34 29.03 9.13
C ALA A 237 -0.63 29.87 10.01
N GLY A 238 -1.65 29.23 10.61
CA GLY A 238 -2.60 29.90 11.52
C GLY A 238 -2.05 30.19 12.91
N THR A 239 -0.91 29.61 13.29
CA THR A 239 -0.31 29.77 14.63
C THR A 239 0.59 31.01 14.75
N GLU A 240 1.08 31.57 13.65
CA GLU A 240 1.95 32.76 13.68
C GLU A 240 1.17 34.09 13.77
N GLU A 241 -0.12 34.12 13.43
CA GLU A 241 -0.91 35.36 13.44
C GLU A 241 -1.72 35.58 14.74
N SER A 242 -1.91 34.54 15.57
CA SER A 242 -2.67 34.66 16.83
C SER A 242 -1.83 35.02 18.07
N ALA A 243 -0.50 35.09 17.96
CA ALA A 243 0.37 35.45 19.09
C ALA A 243 0.52 36.98 19.30
N ALA A 244 -0.05 37.81 18.44
CA ALA A 244 0.09 39.28 18.49
C ALA A 244 -1.08 40.03 19.15
N ALA A 245 -2.10 39.33 19.66
CA ALA A 245 -3.30 39.96 20.22
C ALA A 245 -3.56 39.59 21.69
N SER A 246 -2.59 39.87 22.57
CA SER A 246 -2.85 40.02 24.00
C SER A 246 -2.36 41.38 24.47
N GLY A 247 -3.12 42.42 24.16
CA GLY A 247 -2.98 43.72 24.81
C GLY A 247 -3.45 43.63 26.27
N PRO A 248 -2.81 44.34 27.21
CA PRO A 248 -3.20 44.29 28.61
C PRO A 248 -4.58 44.93 28.81
N VAL A 249 -5.51 44.17 29.38
CA VAL A 249 -6.81 44.66 29.83
C VAL A 249 -6.58 45.54 31.05
N VAL A 250 -6.83 46.85 30.89
CA VAL A 250 -6.86 47.82 31.98
C VAL A 250 -8.13 47.59 32.82
N GLU A 251 -7.93 47.19 34.06
CA GLU A 251 -8.96 46.99 35.07
C GLU A 251 -9.46 48.36 35.56
N SER A 252 -10.68 48.75 35.17
CA SER A 252 -11.35 49.96 35.67
C SER A 252 -12.25 49.57 36.85
N ALA A 253 -11.82 49.96 38.04
CA ALA A 253 -12.56 49.77 39.28
C ALA A 253 -13.84 50.64 39.30
N VAL A 254 -14.98 49.96 39.45
CA VAL A 254 -16.30 50.56 39.67
C VAL A 254 -16.41 51.03 41.13
N VAL A 255 -16.77 52.29 41.30
CA VAL A 255 -17.08 52.93 42.60
C VAL A 255 -18.40 52.38 43.15
N PRO A 256 -18.50 51.99 44.43
CA PRO A 256 -19.79 51.68 45.04
C PRO A 256 -20.46 52.96 45.56
N VAL A 257 -21.68 53.20 45.07
CA VAL A 257 -22.66 54.11 45.68
C VAL A 257 -23.50 53.29 46.64
N PHE A 258 -23.51 53.59 47.94
CA PHE A 258 -24.67 53.39 48.81
C PHE A 258 -24.63 54.29 50.06
N ALA A 259 -25.61 55.21 50.10
CA ALA A 259 -26.44 55.72 51.21
C ALA A 259 -25.87 55.90 52.64
N LYS A 260 -25.90 57.14 53.14
CA LYS A 260 -27.00 57.66 54.00
C LYS A 260 -26.98 59.18 54.07
#